data_AF-A0A921UEA4-F1
#
_entry.id   AF-A0A921UEA4-F1
#
_cell.length_a   1.000
_cell.length_b   1.000
_cell.length_c   1.000
_cell.angle_alpha   90.00
_cell.angle_beta   90.00
_cell.angle_gamma   90.00
#
_symmetry.space_group_name_H-M   'P 1'
#
loop_
_entity.id
_entity.type
_entity.pdbx_description
1 polymer ?
#
loop_
_entity_poly.entity_id
_entity_poly.type
_entity_poly.pdbx_seq_one_letter_code
_entity_poly.pdbx_strand_id
1 'polypeptide(L)'
;MQNGTYLRNGPGLWDVGDHAFDHLFDGYATLVRVSFRHGRATGAHRQIESDAYTSARANGRPVLREFSQCPPNSSLLDRVRNVVGTLTGAALTDNPNSAVLPLPVVVGDDGRRQVLCLTLTETTKSSILIDPDTLDTVGKFRYADKLGSMMIQSAHPITTTGGDELLTVIPDLARMASGSNERKVIGRVDCRGGPMPGWMHSFAVTDKYVVVPEMPLRYSATSLIRSELAPYYAFDWLPASGSYMHVMCRSTGNTVATVRRGAAVHGHPLHQCVRRRRRCRGHRRLLRALRRPHHHPHASPPQTQILQH
;
A
#
# COMPACT_ATOMS: atom_id res chain seq x y z
N MET A 1 8.57 -8.95 32.05
CA MET A 1 7.73 -8.60 30.87
C MET A 1 8.20 -7.24 30.37
N GLN A 2 8.42 -7.10 29.06
CA GLN A 2 8.85 -5.81 28.50
C GLN A 2 7.68 -4.82 28.59
N ASN A 3 7.95 -3.59 29.05
CA ASN A 3 6.98 -2.51 28.98
C ASN A 3 6.94 -2.00 27.53
N GLY A 4 5.76 -1.91 26.94
CA GLY A 4 5.62 -1.51 25.55
C GLY A 4 4.17 -1.38 25.12
N THR A 5 3.95 -0.87 23.91
CA THR A 5 2.62 -0.71 23.32
C THR A 5 2.62 -1.42 21.97
N TYR A 6 1.73 -2.38 21.80
CA TYR A 6 1.42 -2.98 20.51
C TYR A 6 0.24 -2.22 19.90
N LEU A 7 0.43 -1.68 18.70
CA LEU A 7 -0.62 -0.98 17.97
C LEU A 7 -0.81 -1.68 16.62
N ARG A 8 -2.06 -2.00 16.31
CA ARG A 8 -2.48 -2.60 15.05
C ARG A 8 -3.53 -1.73 14.40
N ASN A 9 -3.48 -1.67 13.08
CA ASN A 9 -4.49 -1.06 12.24
C ASN A 9 -5.05 -2.12 11.28
N GLY A 10 -6.29 -1.94 10.86
CA GLY A 10 -7.01 -2.88 10.01
C GLY A 10 -8.44 -2.42 9.76
N PRO A 11 -9.15 -3.04 8.82
CA PRO A 11 -10.60 -2.90 8.74
C PRO A 11 -11.22 -3.47 10.03
N GLY A 12 -12.17 -2.75 10.64
CA GLY A 12 -12.87 -3.21 11.85
C GLY A 12 -14.35 -2.88 11.91
N LEU A 13 -14.87 -2.11 10.95
CA LEU A 13 -16.31 -1.88 10.77
C LEU A 13 -16.69 -2.14 9.32
N TRP A 14 -17.54 -3.15 9.08
CA TRP A 14 -17.96 -3.56 7.73
C TRP A 14 -19.39 -3.17 7.38
N ASP A 15 -20.07 -2.46 8.26
CA ASP A 15 -21.44 -2.01 8.06
C ASP A 15 -21.61 -0.56 8.51
N VAL A 16 -22.43 0.17 7.78
CA VAL A 16 -22.84 1.53 8.12
C VAL A 16 -24.30 1.72 7.72
N GLY A 17 -25.15 1.99 8.71
CA GLY A 17 -26.60 2.03 8.48
C GLY A 17 -27.10 0.66 8.03
N ASP A 18 -27.82 0.64 6.91
CA ASP A 18 -28.34 -0.60 6.29
C ASP A 18 -27.39 -1.16 5.22
N HIS A 19 -26.21 -0.56 5.04
CA HIS A 19 -25.23 -0.99 4.05
C HIS A 19 -24.13 -1.85 4.69
N ALA A 20 -23.95 -3.08 4.19
CA ALA A 20 -22.84 -3.96 4.53
C ALA A 20 -21.87 -4.08 3.35
N PHE A 21 -20.57 -4.08 3.65
CA PHE A 21 -19.52 -4.29 2.65
C PHE A 21 -19.32 -5.77 2.33
N ASP A 22 -19.07 -6.06 1.06
CA ASP A 22 -18.84 -7.42 0.56
C ASP A 22 -17.37 -7.83 0.55
N HIS A 23 -16.44 -6.88 0.72
CA HIS A 23 -15.00 -7.12 0.63
C HIS A 23 -14.25 -6.70 1.89
N LEU A 24 -13.26 -7.51 2.27
CA LEU A 24 -12.46 -7.32 3.48
C LEU A 24 -11.82 -5.92 3.55
N PHE A 25 -11.27 -5.44 2.44
CA PHE A 25 -10.56 -4.16 2.35
C PHE A 25 -11.45 -2.92 2.33
N ASP A 26 -12.77 -3.06 2.30
CA ASP A 26 -13.67 -1.91 2.35
C ASP A 26 -14.00 -1.48 3.78
N GLY A 27 -13.75 -2.35 4.77
CA GLY A 27 -14.04 -2.05 6.16
C GLY A 27 -13.30 -0.78 6.62
N TYR A 28 -13.99 0.06 7.37
CA TYR A 28 -13.42 1.32 7.86
C TYR A 28 -12.33 1.04 8.90
N ALA A 29 -11.26 1.83 8.86
CA ALA A 29 -10.06 1.63 9.66
C ALA A 29 -10.29 1.74 11.18
N THR A 30 -9.97 0.66 11.89
CA THR A 30 -10.05 0.58 13.35
C THR A 30 -8.68 0.27 13.93
N LEU A 31 -8.25 1.10 14.87
CA LEU A 31 -7.05 0.88 15.66
C LEU A 31 -7.33 -0.04 16.83
N VAL A 32 -6.40 -0.95 17.10
CA VAL A 32 -6.38 -1.79 18.30
C VAL A 32 -5.03 -1.64 18.99
N ARG A 33 -5.05 -1.28 20.26
CA ARG A 33 -3.88 -1.07 21.11
C ARG A 33 -3.88 -2.05 22.27
N VAL A 34 -2.73 -2.67 22.52
CA VAL A 34 -2.46 -3.45 23.73
C VAL A 34 -1.23 -2.87 24.42
N SER A 35 -1.41 -2.30 25.61
CA SER A 35 -0.32 -1.71 26.39
C SER A 35 0.10 -2.63 27.52
N PHE A 36 1.39 -2.92 27.61
CA PHE A 36 1.99 -3.72 28.67
C PHE A 36 2.72 -2.79 29.64
N ARG A 37 2.25 -2.75 30.89
CA ARG A 37 2.84 -1.94 31.97
C ARG A 37 2.82 -2.73 33.28
N HIS A 38 3.98 -2.90 33.91
CA HIS A 38 4.09 -3.54 35.24
C HIS A 38 3.42 -4.92 35.33
N GLY A 39 3.56 -5.73 34.28
CA GLY A 39 2.96 -7.08 34.23
C GLY A 39 1.46 -7.12 33.95
N ARG A 40 0.82 -5.98 33.66
CA ARG A 40 -0.59 -5.90 33.22
C ARG A 40 -0.68 -5.54 31.75
N ALA A 41 -1.69 -6.07 31.07
CA ALA A 41 -2.06 -5.72 29.71
C ALA A 41 -3.38 -4.93 29.73
N THR A 42 -3.43 -3.78 29.05
CA THR A 42 -4.66 -3.01 28.84
C THR A 42 -4.95 -2.89 27.35
N GLY A 43 -6.18 -3.24 26.96
CA GLY A 43 -6.67 -3.14 25.59
C GLY A 43 -7.45 -1.85 25.38
N ALA A 44 -7.29 -1.23 24.23
CA ALA A 44 -8.14 -0.14 23.75
C ALA A 44 -8.34 -0.31 22.23
N HIS A 45 -9.45 0.17 21.71
CA HIS A 45 -9.66 0.27 20.27
C HIS A 45 -10.36 1.57 19.93
N ARG A 46 -10.20 2.03 18.69
CA ARG A 46 -10.83 3.27 18.23
C ARG A 46 -10.99 3.28 16.71
N GLN A 47 -12.12 3.77 16.24
CA GLN A 47 -12.34 4.05 14.83
C GLN A 47 -11.54 5.29 14.42
N ILE A 48 -10.92 5.25 13.24
CA ILE A 48 -10.28 6.44 12.67
C ILE A 48 -11.35 7.32 12.02
N GLU A 49 -11.39 8.59 12.39
CA GLU A 49 -12.37 9.57 11.94
C GLU A 49 -11.94 10.17 10.58
N SER A 50 -11.93 9.34 9.53
CA SER A 50 -11.64 9.78 8.16
C SER A 50 -12.88 10.42 7.50
N ASP A 51 -12.71 11.17 6.40
CA ASP A 51 -13.87 11.71 5.66
C ASP A 51 -14.74 10.56 5.13
N ALA A 52 -14.14 9.46 4.67
CA ALA A 52 -14.86 8.28 4.20
C ALA A 52 -15.79 7.72 5.28
N TYR A 53 -15.26 7.46 6.48
CA TYR A 53 -16.04 6.93 7.59
C TYR A 53 -17.10 7.93 8.07
N THR A 54 -16.72 9.18 8.33
CA THR A 54 -17.63 10.20 8.88
C THR A 54 -18.77 10.53 7.92
N SER A 55 -18.46 10.67 6.62
CA SER A 55 -19.47 10.93 5.59
C SER A 55 -20.37 9.72 5.37
N ALA A 56 -19.84 8.49 5.40
CA ALA A 56 -20.65 7.30 5.28
C ALA A 56 -21.61 7.17 6.47
N ARG A 57 -21.11 7.38 7.68
CA ARG A 57 -21.93 7.36 8.91
C ARG A 57 -23.05 8.39 8.85
N ALA A 58 -22.77 9.60 8.38
CA ALA A 58 -23.76 10.66 8.25
C ALA A 58 -24.84 10.35 7.19
N ASN A 59 -24.50 9.59 6.13
CA ASN A 59 -25.42 9.25 5.05
C ASN A 59 -26.06 7.85 5.17
N GLY A 60 -25.66 7.06 6.17
CA GLY A 60 -26.09 5.66 6.34
C GLY A 60 -25.65 4.73 5.20
N ARG A 61 -24.65 5.14 4.40
CA ARG A 61 -24.09 4.38 3.26
C ARG A 61 -22.77 4.99 2.79
N PRO A 62 -21.88 4.22 2.14
CA PRO A 62 -20.66 4.76 1.54
C PRO A 62 -20.95 5.78 0.45
N VAL A 63 -20.21 6.90 0.50
CA VAL A 63 -20.30 8.00 -0.49
C VAL A 63 -18.99 8.26 -1.23
N LEU A 64 -17.89 7.64 -0.77
CA LEU A 64 -16.61 7.61 -1.47
C LEU A 64 -16.35 6.22 -2.05
N ARG A 65 -15.43 6.16 -3.02
CA ARG A 65 -15.02 4.90 -3.64
C ARG A 65 -14.03 4.17 -2.73
N GLU A 66 -14.39 2.96 -2.33
CA GLU A 66 -13.51 2.03 -1.62
C GLU A 66 -12.90 1.01 -2.60
N PHE A 67 -12.34 -0.09 -2.09
CA PHE A 67 -11.69 -1.11 -2.92
C PHE A 67 -12.68 -1.85 -3.83
N SER A 68 -13.78 -2.34 -3.27
CA SER A 68 -14.84 -3.05 -4.02
C SER A 68 -16.17 -2.29 -4.12
N GLN A 69 -16.27 -1.13 -3.48
CA GLN A 69 -17.48 -0.32 -3.49
C GLN A 69 -17.36 0.90 -4.40
N CYS A 70 -18.31 1.04 -5.33
CA CYS A 70 -18.47 2.23 -6.16
C CYS A 70 -19.84 2.88 -5.86
N PRO A 71 -19.87 4.10 -5.30
CA PRO A 71 -21.13 4.83 -5.13
C PRO A 71 -21.81 5.02 -6.50
N PRO A 72 -23.14 4.79 -6.60
CA PRO A 72 -23.84 4.91 -7.87
C PRO A 72 -23.89 6.37 -8.34
N ASN A 73 -23.67 6.59 -9.65
CA ASN A 73 -23.86 7.88 -10.30
C ASN A 73 -25.35 8.09 -10.63
N SER A 74 -26.11 8.73 -9.74
CA SER A 74 -27.54 8.98 -9.91
C SER A 74 -27.88 10.03 -10.97
N SER A 75 -26.98 10.97 -11.26
CA SER A 75 -27.22 12.08 -12.18
C SER A 75 -26.05 12.36 -13.12
N LEU A 76 -26.27 13.16 -14.17
CA LEU A 76 -25.21 13.64 -15.07
C LEU A 76 -24.18 14.51 -14.34
N LEU A 77 -24.63 15.32 -13.37
CA LEU A 77 -23.74 16.12 -12.53
C LEU A 77 -22.85 15.22 -11.66
N ASP A 78 -23.38 14.12 -11.13
CA ASP A 78 -22.59 13.15 -10.36
C ASP A 78 -21.52 12.50 -11.25
N ARG A 79 -21.85 12.17 -12.50
CA ARG A 79 -20.87 11.65 -13.46
C ARG A 79 -19.74 12.65 -13.73
N VAL A 80 -20.06 13.92 -13.97
CA VAL A 80 -19.04 14.96 -14.20
C VAL A 80 -18.20 15.17 -12.94
N ARG A 81 -18.84 15.27 -11.76
CA ARG A 81 -18.15 15.38 -10.48
C ARG A 81 -17.25 14.18 -10.21
N ASN A 82 -17.69 12.98 -10.58
CA ASN A 82 -16.91 11.76 -10.45
C ASN A 82 -15.67 11.78 -11.36
N VAL A 83 -15.81 12.21 -12.62
CA VAL A 83 -14.68 12.34 -13.54
C VAL A 83 -13.67 13.36 -13.01
N VAL A 84 -14.14 14.56 -12.64
CA VAL A 84 -13.28 15.61 -12.07
C VAL A 84 -12.66 15.13 -10.76
N GLY A 85 -13.44 14.50 -9.89
CA GLY A 85 -13.00 13.97 -8.62
C GLY A 85 -11.98 12.84 -8.76
N THR A 86 -12.10 11.99 -9.77
CA THR A 86 -11.12 10.93 -10.07
C THR A 86 -9.83 11.54 -10.61
N LEU A 87 -9.92 12.52 -11.52
CA LEU A 87 -8.73 13.20 -12.07
C LEU A 87 -7.99 14.05 -11.04
N THR A 88 -8.69 14.57 -10.04
CA THR A 88 -8.12 15.38 -8.95
C THR A 88 -7.79 14.56 -7.70
N GLY A 89 -8.15 13.28 -7.66
CA GLY A 89 -8.04 12.40 -6.48
C GLY A 89 -9.07 12.69 -5.37
N ALA A 90 -9.96 13.69 -5.54
CA ALA A 90 -10.98 14.03 -4.54
C ALA A 90 -11.98 12.89 -4.29
N ALA A 91 -12.29 12.09 -5.32
CA ALA A 91 -13.23 10.96 -5.25
C ALA A 91 -12.62 9.69 -4.60
N LEU A 92 -11.30 9.68 -4.36
CA LEU A 92 -10.64 8.56 -3.70
C LEU A 92 -10.92 8.58 -2.20
N THR A 93 -10.99 7.37 -1.63
CA THR A 93 -11.12 7.18 -0.19
C THR A 93 -9.91 7.73 0.55
N ASP A 94 -10.16 8.21 1.77
CA ASP A 94 -9.14 8.48 2.78
C ASP A 94 -9.17 7.46 3.94
N ASN A 95 -9.88 6.34 3.77
CA ASN A 95 -9.96 5.23 4.74
C ASN A 95 -8.59 4.56 4.91
N PRO A 96 -7.89 4.75 6.04
CA PRO A 96 -6.48 4.36 6.16
C PRO A 96 -6.31 2.97 6.77
N ASN A 97 -6.97 1.94 6.25
CA ASN A 97 -7.14 0.67 6.96
C ASN A 97 -6.02 -0.37 6.80
N SER A 98 -4.90 -0.03 6.13
CA SER A 98 -3.91 -1.04 5.73
C SER A 98 -2.68 -1.09 6.63
N ALA A 99 -2.10 0.06 6.99
CA ALA A 99 -0.86 0.11 7.78
C ALA A 99 -0.89 1.17 8.87
N VAL A 100 -0.07 0.96 9.88
CA VAL A 100 0.29 1.94 10.91
C VAL A 100 1.79 1.88 11.14
N LEU A 101 2.44 3.03 11.16
CA LEU A 101 3.87 3.14 11.39
C LEU A 101 4.18 4.32 12.31
N PRO A 102 5.23 4.23 13.14
CA PRO A 102 5.67 5.36 13.92
C PRO A 102 6.21 6.44 12.97
N LEU A 103 5.74 7.67 13.14
CA LEU A 103 6.29 8.83 12.47
C LEU A 103 6.72 9.82 13.56
N PRO A 104 8.02 10.00 13.78
CA PRO A 104 8.52 11.02 14.72
C PRO A 104 8.25 12.40 14.11
N VAL A 105 7.03 12.90 14.26
CA VAL A 105 6.66 14.26 13.85
C VAL A 105 7.19 15.25 14.89
N VAL A 106 7.65 16.39 14.40
CA VAL A 106 8.29 17.44 15.19
C VAL A 106 7.23 18.45 15.66
N VAL A 107 7.13 18.57 16.99
CA VAL A 107 7.02 19.81 17.77
C VAL A 107 5.71 20.60 17.64
N GLY A 108 4.89 20.55 18.70
CA GLY A 108 3.95 21.64 19.00
C GLY A 108 4.72 22.94 19.30
N ASP A 109 4.07 24.09 19.34
CA ASP A 109 4.72 25.41 19.49
C ASP A 109 5.67 25.55 20.73
N ASP A 110 5.63 24.57 21.64
CA ASP A 110 6.43 24.44 22.87
C ASP A 110 7.78 23.72 22.73
N GLY A 111 8.18 23.30 21.53
CA GLY A 111 9.47 22.61 21.33
C GLY A 111 9.45 21.10 21.64
N ARG A 112 8.33 20.51 22.07
CA ARG A 112 8.27 19.11 22.50
C ARG A 112 8.03 18.15 21.34
N ARG A 113 8.93 17.17 21.18
CA ARG A 113 8.76 16.09 20.18
C ARG A 113 7.68 15.13 20.64
N GLN A 114 6.54 15.09 19.95
CA GLN A 114 5.52 14.06 20.13
C GLN A 114 5.65 13.00 19.03
N VAL A 115 5.70 11.72 19.42
CA VAL A 115 5.67 10.63 18.44
C VAL A 115 4.22 10.35 18.08
N LEU A 116 3.84 10.66 16.84
CA LEU A 116 2.57 10.27 16.27
C LEU A 116 2.74 8.97 15.47
N CYS A 117 1.64 8.30 15.17
CA CYS A 117 1.67 7.25 14.16
C CYS A 117 0.99 7.73 12.88
N LEU A 118 1.55 7.32 11.75
CA LEU A 118 0.97 7.51 10.45
C LEU A 118 0.20 6.24 10.07
N THR A 119 -1.10 6.38 9.83
CA THR A 119 -1.94 5.35 9.23
C THR A 119 -2.17 5.65 7.77
N LEU A 120 -2.27 4.61 6.93
CA LEU A 120 -2.47 4.77 5.49
C LEU A 120 -3.03 3.51 4.83
N THR A 121 -3.55 3.70 3.63
CA THR A 121 -3.77 2.68 2.59
C THR A 121 -3.03 3.10 1.31
N GLU A 122 -3.44 2.57 0.17
CA GLU A 122 -2.82 2.79 -1.13
C GLU A 122 -3.09 4.19 -1.69
N THR A 123 -4.09 4.93 -1.20
CA THR A 123 -4.32 6.32 -1.62
C THR A 123 -3.42 7.26 -0.83
N THR A 124 -2.81 8.25 -1.49
CA THR A 124 -2.00 9.25 -0.76
C THR A 124 -2.84 10.09 0.21
N LYS A 125 -4.11 10.32 -0.13
CA LYS A 125 -5.12 11.03 0.67
C LYS A 125 -5.42 10.35 2.02
N SER A 126 -5.27 9.03 2.11
CA SER A 126 -5.48 8.27 3.36
C SER A 126 -4.37 8.43 4.40
N SER A 127 -3.34 9.23 4.14
CA SER A 127 -2.28 9.46 5.12
C SER A 127 -2.85 10.27 6.30
N ILE A 128 -3.09 9.62 7.44
CA ILE A 128 -3.74 10.21 8.64
C ILE A 128 -2.82 10.02 9.85
N LEU A 129 -2.68 11.07 10.66
CA LEU A 129 -1.95 11.06 11.92
C LEU A 129 -2.87 10.66 13.07
N ILE A 130 -2.36 9.78 13.92
CA ILE A 130 -3.04 9.33 15.13
C ILE A 130 -2.13 9.50 16.35
N ASP A 131 -2.74 9.76 17.50
CA ASP A 131 -2.07 9.73 18.80
C ASP A 131 -1.99 8.27 19.29
N PRO A 132 -0.79 7.72 19.54
CA PRO A 132 -0.66 6.30 19.92
C PRO A 132 -1.12 6.00 21.35
N ASP A 133 -1.27 7.00 22.21
CA ASP A 133 -1.68 6.84 23.60
C ASP A 133 -3.21 6.93 23.76
N THR A 134 -3.84 7.90 23.08
CA THR A 134 -5.30 8.11 23.13
C THR A 134 -6.07 7.44 21.99
N LEU A 135 -5.37 7.08 20.91
CA LEU A 135 -5.94 6.63 19.63
C LEU A 135 -6.79 7.70 18.92
N ASP A 136 -6.67 8.97 19.31
CA ASP A 136 -7.35 10.07 18.65
C ASP A 136 -6.83 10.26 17.21
N THR A 137 -7.75 10.58 16.32
CA THR A 137 -7.41 11.08 14.98
C THR A 137 -6.94 12.53 15.12
N VAL A 138 -5.64 12.77 14.91
CA VAL A 138 -5.05 14.11 15.05
C VAL A 138 -5.34 14.96 13.81
N GLY A 139 -5.26 14.35 12.64
CA GLY A 139 -5.57 15.03 11.38
C GLY A 139 -4.90 14.39 10.16
N LYS A 140 -5.09 15.01 9.00
CA LYS A 140 -4.52 14.50 7.74
C LYS A 140 -3.05 14.84 7.62
N PHE A 141 -2.23 13.86 7.30
CA PHE A 141 -0.82 14.06 6.97
C PHE A 141 -0.70 14.57 5.53
N ARG A 142 -0.28 15.82 5.38
CA ARG A 142 -0.07 16.44 4.05
C ARG A 142 1.40 16.41 3.70
N TYR A 143 1.70 15.74 2.60
CA TYR A 143 3.02 15.80 1.97
C TYR A 143 3.25 17.20 1.39
N ALA A 144 4.42 17.78 1.64
CA ALA A 144 4.82 19.10 1.13
C ALA A 144 5.35 19.06 -0.32
N ASP A 145 5.61 17.86 -0.84
CA ASP A 145 6.13 17.65 -2.19
C ASP A 145 5.04 17.56 -3.27
N LYS A 146 5.46 17.63 -4.53
CA LYS A 146 4.58 17.52 -5.71
C LYS A 146 4.26 16.06 -6.09
N LEU A 147 4.85 15.07 -5.41
CA LEU A 147 4.56 13.65 -5.68
C LEU A 147 3.16 13.28 -5.21
N GLY A 148 2.54 14.09 -4.35
CA GLY A 148 1.13 13.93 -3.95
C GLY A 148 0.11 14.03 -5.10
N SER A 149 0.51 14.58 -6.26
CA SER A 149 -0.29 14.51 -7.49
C SER A 149 -0.43 13.09 -8.04
N MET A 150 0.48 12.20 -7.66
CA MET A 150 0.34 10.76 -7.87
C MET A 150 -0.57 10.23 -6.77
N MET A 151 -1.78 9.86 -7.16
CA MET A 151 -2.88 9.57 -6.23
C MET A 151 -2.72 8.25 -5.44
N ILE A 152 -1.72 7.43 -5.81
CA ILE A 152 -1.53 6.08 -5.31
C ILE A 152 -0.09 5.91 -4.82
N GLN A 153 0.07 5.22 -3.69
CA GLN A 153 1.33 4.86 -3.02
C GLN A 153 1.28 3.40 -2.55
N SER A 154 2.43 2.84 -2.17
CA SER A 154 2.49 1.58 -1.44
C SER A 154 1.72 1.67 -0.11
N ALA A 155 0.94 0.64 0.22
CA ALA A 155 0.32 0.49 1.54
C ALA A 155 1.34 0.11 2.64
N HIS A 156 2.54 -0.31 2.25
CA HIS A 156 3.60 -0.72 3.16
C HIS A 156 4.88 0.07 2.91
N PRO A 157 4.97 1.34 3.33
CA PRO A 157 6.25 2.01 3.40
C PRO A 157 7.15 1.35 4.45
N ILE A 158 8.45 1.41 4.23
CA ILE A 158 9.45 0.77 5.08
C ILE A 158 10.24 1.83 5.81
N THR A 159 10.20 1.82 7.14
CA THR A 159 11.11 2.61 7.97
C THR A 159 12.46 1.93 8.03
N THR A 160 13.52 2.72 7.91
CA THR A 160 14.91 2.22 7.94
C THR A 160 15.35 1.89 9.36
N THR A 161 16.38 1.05 9.49
CA THR A 161 17.00 0.73 10.78
C THR A 161 17.44 2.02 11.48
N GLY A 162 16.86 2.32 12.64
CA GLY A 162 17.07 3.58 13.38
C GLY A 162 15.88 4.53 13.34
N GLY A 163 14.95 4.37 12.38
CA GLY A 163 13.77 5.22 12.26
C GLY A 163 14.05 6.59 11.62
N ASP A 164 15.23 6.76 11.00
CA ASP A 164 15.71 8.04 10.48
C ASP A 164 15.14 8.39 9.10
N GLU A 165 14.73 7.38 8.33
CA GLU A 165 14.14 7.55 7.01
C GLU A 165 12.95 6.60 6.81
N LEU A 166 11.94 7.08 6.11
CA LEU A 166 10.84 6.31 5.55
C LEU A 166 11.05 6.15 4.04
N LEU A 167 11.01 4.92 3.54
CA LEU A 167 11.01 4.61 2.12
C LEU A 167 9.60 4.27 1.68
N THR A 168 9.19 4.79 0.53
CA THR A 168 7.92 4.44 -0.11
C THR A 168 8.11 4.39 -1.62
N VAL A 169 7.18 3.75 -2.30
CA VAL A 169 7.13 3.73 -3.76
C VAL A 169 5.81 4.33 -4.20
N ILE A 170 5.91 5.34 -5.06
CA ILE A 170 4.82 6.14 -5.60
C ILE A 170 5.11 6.28 -7.10
N PRO A 171 4.66 5.31 -7.91
CA PRO A 171 5.42 4.71 -9.04
C PRO A 171 6.97 4.77 -9.05
N ASP A 172 7.56 5.90 -8.67
CA ASP A 172 8.96 6.16 -8.36
C ASP A 172 9.30 5.83 -6.91
N LEU A 173 10.55 5.43 -6.69
CA LEU A 173 11.11 5.22 -5.35
C LEU A 173 11.41 6.57 -4.69
N ALA A 174 10.84 6.81 -3.51
CA ALA A 174 11.05 8.03 -2.74
C ALA A 174 11.49 7.74 -1.29
N ARG A 175 12.25 8.67 -0.72
CA ARG A 175 12.56 8.70 0.72
C ARG A 175 11.98 9.94 1.38
N MET A 176 11.64 9.82 2.65
CA MET A 176 11.25 10.92 3.53
C MET A 176 12.13 10.86 4.78
N ALA A 177 12.73 11.99 5.15
CA ALA A 177 13.45 12.06 6.40
C ALA A 177 12.47 12.00 7.58
N SER A 178 12.90 11.39 8.67
CA SER A 178 12.25 11.43 9.97
C SER A 178 11.96 12.89 10.37
N GLY A 179 10.72 13.17 10.79
CA GLY A 179 10.26 14.53 11.14
C GLY A 179 9.95 15.46 9.97
N SER A 180 10.16 15.02 8.73
CA SER A 180 9.76 15.76 7.54
C SER A 180 8.42 15.27 6.99
N ASN A 181 7.76 16.12 6.21
CA ASN A 181 6.65 15.76 5.34
C ASN A 181 6.99 15.94 3.85
N GLU A 182 8.27 16.12 3.51
CA GLU A 182 8.75 16.25 2.14
C GLU A 182 9.46 14.96 1.69
N ARG A 183 8.97 14.36 0.61
CA ARG A 183 9.59 13.19 -0.01
C ARG A 183 10.54 13.61 -1.14
N LYS A 184 11.70 12.97 -1.19
CA LYS A 184 12.70 13.12 -2.25
C LYS A 184 12.74 11.87 -3.11
N VAL A 185 12.54 12.03 -4.41
CA VAL A 185 12.68 10.94 -5.40
C VAL A 185 14.13 10.49 -5.42
N ILE A 186 14.33 9.17 -5.29
CA ILE A 186 15.63 8.53 -5.36
C ILE A 186 15.86 7.97 -6.76
N GLY A 187 14.82 7.40 -7.36
CA GLY A 187 14.91 6.80 -8.69
C GLY A 187 13.54 6.38 -9.23
N ARG A 188 13.48 6.16 -10.54
CA ARG A 188 12.27 5.80 -11.28
C ARG A 188 12.32 4.36 -11.76
N VAL A 189 11.19 3.66 -11.66
CA VAL A 189 11.03 2.32 -12.22
C VAL A 189 10.29 2.42 -13.54
N ASP A 190 10.99 2.11 -14.64
CA ASP A 190 10.36 2.03 -15.95
C ASP A 190 9.60 0.71 -16.10
N CYS A 191 8.27 0.82 -16.20
CA CYS A 191 7.36 -0.32 -16.38
C CYS A 191 7.65 -1.01 -17.73
N ARG A 192 7.87 -2.33 -17.70
CA ARG A 192 8.19 -3.13 -18.89
C ARG A 192 6.97 -3.80 -19.50
N GLY A 193 5.93 -4.03 -18.72
CA GLY A 193 4.69 -4.67 -19.16
C GLY A 193 3.69 -3.73 -19.84
N GLY A 194 3.97 -2.42 -19.87
CA GLY A 194 3.13 -1.42 -20.55
C GLY A 194 3.16 -0.04 -19.88
N PRO A 195 2.37 0.93 -20.39
CA PRO A 195 2.48 2.35 -19.99
C PRO A 195 1.95 2.66 -18.58
N MET A 196 1.09 1.82 -18.03
CA MET A 196 0.54 1.98 -16.68
C MET A 196 1.28 1.09 -15.67
N PRO A 197 1.56 1.56 -14.44
CA PRO A 197 2.13 0.71 -13.41
C PRO A 197 1.17 -0.42 -13.04
N GLY A 198 1.74 -1.57 -12.70
CA GLY A 198 1.00 -2.64 -12.04
C GLY A 198 0.62 -2.25 -10.62
N TRP A 199 -0.39 -2.93 -10.07
CA TRP A 199 -0.74 -2.85 -8.66
C TRP A 199 0.45 -3.35 -7.84
N MET A 200 0.88 -2.54 -6.88
CA MET A 200 2.07 -2.76 -6.08
C MET A 200 1.76 -2.40 -4.64
N HIS A 201 1.23 -3.39 -3.93
CA HIS A 201 0.79 -3.27 -2.55
C HIS A 201 1.96 -3.04 -1.58
N SER A 202 3.06 -3.76 -1.83
CA SER A 202 4.29 -3.65 -1.07
C SER A 202 5.51 -3.90 -1.94
N PHE A 203 6.66 -3.53 -1.40
CA PHE A 203 7.97 -3.71 -2.01
C PHE A 203 8.93 -4.12 -0.91
N ALA A 204 10.18 -4.38 -1.28
CA ALA A 204 11.14 -4.84 -0.30
C ALA A 204 12.46 -4.12 -0.36
N VAL A 205 13.13 -4.09 0.79
CA VAL A 205 14.35 -3.32 1.01
C VAL A 205 15.36 -4.21 1.71
N THR A 206 16.60 -4.11 1.23
CA THR A 206 17.80 -4.64 1.87
C THR A 206 18.76 -3.48 2.13
N ASP A 207 19.90 -3.75 2.78
CA ASP A 207 20.94 -2.74 3.02
C ASP A 207 21.36 -2.00 1.74
N LYS A 208 21.36 -2.69 0.59
CA LYS A 208 21.90 -2.17 -0.67
C LYS A 208 20.89 -2.01 -1.79
N TYR A 209 19.78 -2.74 -1.74
CA TYR A 209 18.85 -2.83 -2.85
C TYR A 209 17.41 -2.66 -2.42
N VAL A 210 16.62 -2.06 -3.31
CA VAL A 210 15.17 -2.05 -3.26
C VAL A 210 14.65 -2.96 -4.37
N VAL A 211 13.68 -3.82 -4.08
CA VAL A 211 13.05 -4.71 -5.06
C VAL A 211 11.60 -4.30 -5.23
N VAL A 212 11.26 -3.79 -6.41
CA VAL A 212 9.92 -3.31 -6.77
C VAL A 212 9.27 -4.33 -7.72
N PRO A 213 8.15 -4.96 -7.32
CA PRO A 213 7.40 -5.85 -8.21
C PRO A 213 6.54 -5.05 -9.19
N GLU A 214 6.59 -5.41 -10.48
CA GLU A 214 5.59 -5.00 -11.49
C GLU A 214 4.67 -6.18 -11.77
N MET A 215 3.41 -6.04 -11.38
CA MET A 215 2.40 -7.10 -11.53
C MET A 215 1.54 -6.91 -12.79
N PRO A 216 0.91 -7.99 -13.30
CA PRO A 216 0.03 -7.92 -14.47
C PRO A 216 -1.36 -7.38 -14.12
N LEU A 217 -1.66 -7.20 -12.85
CA LEU A 217 -2.89 -6.58 -12.35
C LEU A 217 -2.72 -5.06 -12.40
N ARG A 218 -3.55 -4.33 -13.14
CA ARG A 218 -3.39 -2.87 -13.35
C ARG A 218 -4.68 -2.12 -13.07
N TYR A 219 -4.61 -0.89 -12.58
CA TYR A 219 -5.80 -0.07 -12.37
C TYR A 219 -6.55 0.13 -13.70
N SER A 220 -7.84 -0.14 -13.69
CA SER A 220 -8.70 0.01 -14.87
C SER A 220 -9.16 1.45 -14.98
N ALA A 221 -8.56 2.22 -15.89
CA ALA A 221 -8.93 3.62 -16.12
C ALA A 221 -10.43 3.75 -16.50
N THR A 222 -10.95 2.79 -17.27
CA THR A 222 -12.37 2.77 -17.66
C THR A 222 -13.29 2.58 -16.46
N SER A 223 -13.00 1.62 -15.58
CA SER A 223 -13.76 1.39 -14.34
C SER A 223 -13.69 2.59 -13.39
N LEU A 224 -12.52 3.23 -13.27
CA LEU A 224 -12.34 4.42 -12.45
C LEU A 224 -13.18 5.59 -12.99
N ILE A 225 -13.12 5.87 -14.29
CA ILE A 225 -13.86 6.98 -14.93
C ILE A 225 -15.37 6.75 -14.89
N ARG A 226 -15.82 5.52 -15.15
CA ARG A 226 -17.26 5.17 -15.16
C ARG A 226 -17.86 5.00 -13.76
N SER A 227 -17.03 4.88 -12.73
CA SER A 227 -17.43 4.44 -11.39
C SER A 227 -18.24 3.15 -11.41
N GLU A 228 -17.71 2.18 -12.14
CA GLU A 228 -18.19 0.81 -12.21
C GLU A 228 -17.09 -0.11 -11.70
N LEU A 229 -17.43 -1.34 -11.31
CA LEU A 229 -16.42 -2.34 -10.96
C LEU A 229 -15.82 -2.97 -12.21
N ALA A 230 -14.50 -3.08 -12.21
CA ALA A 230 -13.77 -3.95 -13.12
C ALA A 230 -13.94 -5.43 -12.69
N PRO A 231 -13.55 -6.40 -13.53
CA PRO A 231 -13.64 -7.82 -13.19
C PRO A 231 -12.91 -8.20 -11.90
N TYR A 232 -11.87 -7.44 -11.53
CA TYR A 232 -11.15 -7.55 -10.27
C TYR A 232 -11.28 -6.24 -9.47
N TYR A 233 -12.51 -5.78 -9.26
CA TYR A 233 -12.89 -4.58 -8.50
C TYR A 233 -12.39 -3.27 -9.11
N ALA A 234 -11.14 -2.87 -8.83
CA ALA A 234 -10.52 -1.67 -9.41
C ALA A 234 -9.55 -2.01 -10.56
N PHE A 235 -9.34 -3.30 -10.85
CA PHE A 235 -8.24 -3.76 -11.68
C PHE A 235 -8.63 -4.58 -12.91
N ASP A 236 -7.82 -4.44 -13.96
CA ASP A 236 -7.76 -5.32 -15.12
C ASP A 236 -6.62 -6.33 -14.96
N TRP A 237 -6.90 -7.60 -15.29
CA TRP A 237 -5.89 -8.66 -15.32
C TRP A 237 -5.27 -8.78 -16.72
N LEU A 238 -3.99 -8.44 -16.85
CA LEU A 238 -3.27 -8.40 -18.13
C LEU A 238 -2.07 -9.38 -18.15
N PRO A 239 -2.30 -10.70 -18.15
CA PRO A 239 -1.23 -11.70 -18.00
C PRO A 239 -0.21 -11.66 -19.14
N ALA A 240 -0.60 -11.22 -20.33
CA ALA A 240 0.29 -11.06 -21.49
C ALA A 240 1.40 -10.02 -21.24
N SER A 241 1.17 -9.04 -20.36
CA SER A 241 2.20 -8.06 -19.94
C SER A 241 3.35 -8.70 -19.17
N GLY A 242 3.10 -9.88 -18.57
CA GLY A 242 4.04 -10.58 -17.69
C GLY A 242 4.16 -9.93 -16.31
N SER A 243 5.10 -10.43 -15.52
CA SER A 243 5.48 -9.83 -14.24
C SER A 243 6.98 -9.57 -14.22
N TYR A 244 7.40 -8.50 -13.56
CA TYR A 244 8.80 -8.12 -13.45
C TYR A 244 9.19 -7.89 -12.00
N MET A 245 10.44 -8.18 -11.68
CA MET A 245 11.07 -7.80 -10.43
C MET A 245 12.20 -6.82 -10.76
N HIS A 246 12.01 -5.56 -10.40
CA HIS A 246 13.00 -4.49 -10.61
C HIS A 246 13.88 -4.38 -9.38
N VAL A 247 15.18 -4.62 -9.55
CA VAL A 247 16.17 -4.46 -8.49
C VAL A 247 16.84 -3.11 -8.69
N MET A 248 16.68 -2.21 -7.72
CA MET A 248 17.25 -0.87 -7.71
C MET A 248 18.35 -0.76 -6.67
N CYS A 249 19.43 -0.05 -6.99
CA CYS A 249 20.43 0.34 -6.00
C CYS A 249 19.82 1.36 -5.04
N ARG A 250 19.86 1.09 -3.73
CA ARG A 250 19.24 1.97 -2.71
C ARG A 250 19.92 3.34 -2.63
N SER A 251 21.24 3.40 -2.82
CA SER A 251 21.99 4.66 -2.70
C SER A 251 21.84 5.55 -3.93
N THR A 252 21.86 4.97 -5.13
CA THR A 252 21.83 5.74 -6.39
C THR A 252 20.46 5.80 -7.05
N GLY A 253 19.50 4.96 -6.64
CA GLY A 253 18.19 4.84 -7.27
C GLY A 253 18.19 4.16 -8.65
N ASN A 254 19.35 3.77 -9.17
CA ASN A 254 19.43 3.18 -10.51
C ASN A 254 18.94 1.73 -10.51
N THR A 255 18.16 1.35 -11.51
CA THR A 255 17.81 -0.05 -11.77
C THR A 255 19.06 -0.82 -12.18
N VAL A 256 19.46 -1.82 -11.38
CA VAL A 256 20.64 -2.67 -11.63
C VAL A 256 20.27 -3.97 -12.34
N ALA A 257 19.03 -4.43 -12.21
CA ALA A 257 18.52 -5.60 -12.90
C ALA A 257 17.00 -5.56 -12.99
N THR A 258 16.45 -6.10 -14.08
CA THR A 258 15.02 -6.37 -14.22
C THR A 258 14.85 -7.83 -14.61
N VAL A 259 14.06 -8.57 -13.84
CA VAL A 259 13.87 -10.01 -14.05
C VAL A 259 12.41 -10.30 -14.39
N ARG A 260 12.16 -10.83 -15.59
CA ARG A 260 10.83 -11.29 -15.99
C ARG A 260 10.48 -12.61 -15.29
N ARG A 261 9.21 -12.73 -14.88
CA ARG A 261 8.59 -13.92 -14.30
C ARG A 261 7.30 -14.26 -15.05
N GLY A 262 6.78 -15.47 -14.81
CA GLY A 262 5.40 -15.80 -15.18
C GLY A 262 4.43 -14.87 -14.45
N ALA A 263 3.22 -14.71 -15.01
CA ALA A 263 2.20 -13.81 -14.45
C ALA A 263 1.84 -14.23 -13.02
N ALA A 264 2.06 -13.35 -12.05
CA ALA A 264 1.75 -13.58 -10.65
C ALA A 264 1.51 -12.25 -9.89
N VAL A 265 0.65 -12.31 -8.87
CA VAL A 265 0.38 -11.21 -7.93
C VAL A 265 1.15 -11.47 -6.63
N HIS A 266 1.79 -10.44 -6.07
CA HIS A 266 2.59 -10.53 -4.86
C HIS A 266 2.10 -9.51 -3.84
N GLY A 267 1.43 -9.97 -2.77
CA GLY A 267 0.92 -9.07 -1.73
C GLY A 267 2.01 -8.57 -0.78
N HIS A 268 2.76 -9.50 -0.17
CA HIS A 268 3.70 -9.21 0.92
C HIS A 268 5.03 -9.97 0.77
N PRO A 269 6.20 -9.30 0.77
CA PRO A 269 7.49 -9.96 0.89
C PRO A 269 7.72 -10.41 2.34
N LEU A 270 8.02 -11.70 2.54
CA LEU A 270 8.14 -12.30 3.87
C LEU A 270 9.46 -11.97 4.59
N HIS A 271 10.61 -12.03 3.91
CA HIS A 271 11.94 -11.66 4.45
C HIS A 271 12.98 -11.53 3.33
N GLN A 272 13.98 -10.65 3.49
CA GLN A 272 15.03 -10.44 2.48
C GLN A 272 16.43 -10.24 3.06
N CYS A 273 17.40 -10.96 2.50
CA CYS A 273 18.82 -10.83 2.83
C CYS A 273 19.66 -11.03 1.56
N VAL A 274 20.66 -10.17 1.36
CA VAL A 274 21.64 -10.37 0.28
C VAL A 274 22.65 -11.43 0.71
N ARG A 275 22.48 -12.67 0.22
CA ARG A 275 23.50 -13.71 0.43
C ARG A 275 24.70 -13.45 -0.47
N ARG A 276 25.82 -12.97 0.09
CA ARG A 276 27.10 -12.91 -0.65
C ARG A 276 27.42 -14.33 -1.13
N ARG A 277 27.49 -14.54 -2.45
CA ARG A 277 28.12 -15.75 -3.00
C ARG A 277 29.58 -15.74 -2.53
N ARG A 278 29.92 -16.56 -1.54
CA ARG A 278 31.32 -17.00 -1.39
C ARG A 278 31.68 -17.64 -2.72
N ARG A 279 32.71 -17.13 -3.40
CA ARG A 279 33.29 -17.80 -4.58
C ARG A 279 33.77 -19.17 -4.11
N CYS A 280 32.97 -20.22 -4.30
CA CYS A 280 33.50 -21.57 -4.32
C CYS A 280 34.30 -21.72 -5.61
N ARG A 281 35.62 -21.60 -5.50
CA ARG A 281 36.53 -22.20 -6.48
C ARG A 281 36.29 -23.71 -6.44
N GLY A 282 35.77 -24.28 -7.52
CA GLY A 282 35.72 -25.73 -7.67
C GLY A 282 34.48 -26.24 -8.39
N HIS A 283 34.72 -26.85 -9.55
CA HIS A 283 33.86 -27.81 -10.26
C HIS A 283 32.72 -27.27 -11.13
N ARG A 284 33.10 -27.07 -12.41
CA ARG A 284 32.28 -27.37 -13.59
C ARG A 284 31.58 -28.72 -13.40
N ARG A 285 30.24 -28.73 -13.28
CA ARG A 285 29.29 -29.76 -13.77
C ARG A 285 27.93 -29.54 -13.12
N LEU A 286 27.13 -28.59 -13.64
CA LEU A 286 25.66 -28.65 -13.52
C LEU A 286 24.97 -27.73 -14.54
N LEU A 287 25.41 -27.77 -15.79
CA LEU A 287 24.69 -27.14 -16.91
C LEU A 287 24.28 -28.24 -17.89
N ARG A 288 23.31 -29.07 -17.50
CA ARG A 288 22.65 -30.00 -18.44
C ARG A 288 21.29 -30.56 -18.00
N ALA A 289 20.58 -29.92 -17.05
CA ALA A 289 19.28 -30.40 -16.57
C ALA A 289 18.09 -29.43 -16.79
N LEU A 290 18.23 -28.37 -17.59
CA LEU A 290 17.15 -27.40 -17.87
C LEU A 290 16.76 -27.33 -19.36
N ARG A 291 16.96 -28.42 -20.12
CA ARG A 291 16.47 -28.53 -21.51
C ARG A 291 15.73 -29.84 -21.71
N ARG A 292 14.47 -29.93 -21.25
CA ARG A 292 13.45 -30.78 -21.86
C ARG A 292 12.07 -30.13 -21.68
N PRO A 293 11.30 -29.89 -22.76
CA PRO A 293 9.90 -29.52 -22.65
C PRO A 293 9.06 -30.80 -22.51
N HIS A 294 8.20 -30.86 -21.50
CA HIS A 294 7.12 -31.84 -21.45
C HIS A 294 5.81 -31.16 -21.84
N HIS A 295 5.29 -31.56 -22.99
CA HIS A 295 3.91 -31.35 -23.39
C HIS A 295 3.01 -32.29 -22.59
N HIS A 296 1.92 -31.77 -22.00
CA HIS A 296 0.62 -32.45 -21.95
C HIS A 296 -0.52 -31.40 -21.90
N PRO A 297 -1.68 -31.69 -22.51
CA PRO A 297 -2.76 -30.73 -22.70
C PRO A 297 -3.85 -30.83 -21.61
N HIS A 298 -4.70 -29.80 -21.57
CA HIS A 298 -5.87 -29.59 -20.70
C HIS A 298 -5.58 -29.16 -19.26
N ALA A 299 -5.61 -27.84 -19.05
CA ALA A 299 -5.79 -27.23 -17.74
C ALA A 299 -7.05 -26.35 -17.77
N SER A 300 -8.05 -26.71 -16.96
CA SER A 300 -9.14 -25.83 -16.52
C SER A 300 -8.56 -24.60 -15.82
N PRO A 301 -9.25 -23.43 -15.82
CA PRO A 301 -8.67 -22.19 -15.34
C PRO A 301 -8.33 -22.27 -13.84
N PRO A 302 -7.15 -21.78 -13.41
CA PRO A 302 -6.78 -21.81 -12.00
C PRO A 302 -7.64 -20.83 -11.20
N GLN A 303 -8.35 -21.35 -10.21
CA GLN A 303 -8.90 -20.56 -9.11
C GLN A 303 -7.73 -19.90 -8.37
N THR A 304 -7.59 -18.58 -8.53
CA THR A 304 -6.57 -17.82 -7.82
C THR A 304 -7.09 -17.54 -6.41
N GLN A 305 -6.73 -18.38 -5.45
CA GLN A 305 -6.91 -18.06 -4.03
C GLN A 305 -5.83 -17.05 -3.62
N ILE A 306 -6.26 -15.83 -3.28
CA ILE A 306 -5.43 -14.85 -2.58
C ILE A 306 -5.39 -15.29 -1.12
N LEU A 307 -4.32 -15.99 -0.72
CA LEU A 307 -4.04 -16.27 0.70
C LEU A 307 -3.33 -15.06 1.31
N GLN A 308 -3.96 -14.42 2.30
CA GLN A 308 -3.34 -13.45 3.21
C GLN A 308 -3.75 -13.78 4.65
N HIS A 309 -2.77 -13.74 5.56
CA HIS A 309 -2.90 -14.00 7.00
C HIS A 309 -2.93 -12.69 7.79
#